data_AF-A0AAD9Q969-F1
#
_entry.id   AF-A0AAD9Q969-F1
#
_cell.length_a   1.000
_cell.length_b   1.000
_cell.length_c   1.000
_cell.angle_alpha   90.00
_cell.angle_beta   90.00
_cell.angle_gamma   90.00
#
_symmetry.space_group_name_H-M   'P 1'
#
loop_
_entity.id
_entity.type
_entity.pdbx_description
1 polymer ?
#
loop_
_entity_poly.entity_id
_entity_poly.type
_entity_poly.pdbx_seq_one_letter_code
_entity_poly.pdbx_strand_id
1 'polypeptide(L)'
;MDDLMHDDVDRERPLQRPSGGSTRYIDDRDDFLFSLANKVNVKPLKLAHGRIAGRAYSIYTRYDYGPTFGGGHDLYISNHANSNSHSHTDLGHTYKAPPGQQANIFLAGTHYFVPSEVETFYLVTKK
;
A
#
# COMPACT_ATOMS: atom_id res chain seq x y z
N MET A 1 -14.02 28.45 39.75
CA MET A 1 -13.28 27.29 40.26
C MET A 1 -14.02 26.08 39.77
N ASP A 2 -13.26 25.22 39.08
CA ASP A 2 -13.56 23.85 38.65
C ASP A 2 -14.47 23.79 37.41
N ASP A 3 -13.95 23.80 36.17
CA ASP A 3 -13.06 22.83 35.51
C ASP A 3 -13.66 21.42 35.44
N LEU A 4 -14.37 21.14 34.35
CA LEU A 4 -14.70 19.80 33.90
C LEU A 4 -14.64 19.76 32.38
N MET A 5 -13.43 19.54 31.88
CA MET A 5 -13.21 18.87 30.61
C MET A 5 -14.07 17.60 30.57
N HIS A 6 -14.94 17.48 29.58
CA HIS A 6 -15.37 16.17 29.12
C HIS A 6 -14.57 15.89 27.86
N ASP A 7 -13.69 14.91 28.02
CA ASP A 7 -12.74 14.44 27.05
C ASP A 7 -13.38 14.17 25.68
N ASP A 8 -12.71 14.68 24.66
CA ASP A 8 -12.75 14.19 23.29
C ASP A 8 -12.47 12.67 23.30
N VAL A 9 -13.53 11.88 23.12
CA VAL A 9 -13.42 10.51 22.61
C VAL A 9 -14.18 10.46 21.29
N ASP A 10 -13.74 11.28 20.34
CA ASP A 10 -13.94 10.97 18.93
C ASP A 10 -13.14 9.70 18.66
N ARG A 11 -13.87 8.59 18.78
CA ARG A 11 -13.46 7.23 18.49
C ARG A 11 -12.56 7.25 17.26
N GLU A 12 -11.30 6.89 17.47
CA GLU A 12 -10.56 6.24 16.40
C GLU A 12 -11.48 5.16 15.85
N ARG A 13 -11.89 5.34 14.61
CA ARG A 13 -12.40 4.24 13.80
C ARG A 13 -11.21 3.77 12.98
N PRO A 14 -10.36 2.86 13.50
CA PRO A 14 -9.61 1.99 12.61
C PRO A 14 -10.61 1.42 11.61
N LEU A 15 -10.18 1.18 10.37
CA LEU A 15 -10.99 0.55 9.33
C LEU A 15 -11.64 -0.73 9.88
N GLN A 16 -12.86 -0.60 10.40
CA GLN A 16 -13.59 -1.72 10.97
C GLN A 16 -14.15 -2.48 9.79
N ARG A 17 -13.41 -3.49 9.37
CA ARG A 17 -13.75 -4.30 8.19
C ARG A 17 -14.89 -5.24 8.58
N PRO A 18 -15.99 -5.28 7.80
CA PRO A 18 -17.10 -6.18 8.07
C PRO A 18 -16.60 -7.63 8.10
N SER A 19 -16.95 -8.36 9.14
CA SER A 19 -16.72 -9.80 9.23
C SER A 19 -17.59 -10.52 8.19
N GLY A 20 -16.94 -11.07 7.17
CA GLY A 20 -17.57 -11.84 6.09
C GLY A 20 -17.59 -11.09 4.76
N GLY A 21 -16.60 -11.31 3.90
CA GLY A 21 -16.56 -10.67 2.59
C GLY A 21 -15.61 -11.38 1.63
N SER A 22 -16.14 -11.78 0.48
CA SER A 22 -15.38 -12.32 -0.65
C SER A 22 -14.18 -11.43 -1.01
N THR A 23 -13.05 -12.06 -1.29
CA THR A 23 -11.86 -11.45 -1.89
C THR A 23 -12.24 -10.58 -3.09
N ARG A 24 -11.82 -9.31 -3.10
CA ARG A 24 -11.95 -8.43 -4.27
C ARG A 24 -10.82 -7.41 -4.33
N TYR A 25 -10.57 -6.92 -5.53
CA TYR A 25 -9.86 -5.66 -5.72
C TYR A 25 -10.87 -4.51 -5.63
N ILE A 26 -10.49 -3.46 -4.90
CA ILE A 26 -11.09 -2.14 -5.03
C ILE A 26 -10.29 -1.41 -6.11
N ASP A 27 -10.96 -0.68 -7.00
CA ASP A 27 -10.35 0.15 -8.04
C ASP A 27 -10.28 1.61 -7.56
N ASP A 28 -9.11 2.21 -7.70
CA ASP A 28 -8.89 3.65 -7.58
C ASP A 28 -7.87 4.08 -8.66
N ARG A 29 -8.38 4.69 -9.72
CA ARG A 29 -7.58 5.06 -10.90
C ARG A 29 -6.68 6.27 -10.70
N ASP A 30 -6.78 6.91 -9.53
CA ASP A 30 -5.93 8.03 -9.15
C ASP A 30 -4.86 7.62 -8.13
N ASP A 31 -4.87 6.34 -7.70
CA ASP A 31 -3.81 5.79 -6.89
C ASP A 31 -2.46 5.71 -7.64
N PHE A 32 -1.40 5.63 -6.84
CA PHE A 32 -0.04 5.54 -7.34
C PHE A 32 0.85 4.91 -6.28
N LEU A 33 1.89 4.22 -6.75
CA LEU A 33 3.04 3.90 -5.93
C LEU A 33 4.11 4.97 -6.13
N PHE A 34 5.03 5.09 -5.18
CA PHE A 34 6.19 5.95 -5.34
C PHE A 34 7.40 5.36 -4.63
N SER A 35 8.59 5.74 -5.08
CA SER A 35 9.85 5.48 -4.41
C SER A 35 10.54 6.81 -4.15
N LEU A 36 10.93 7.08 -2.90
CA LEU A 36 11.71 8.27 -2.51
C LEU A 36 13.21 7.99 -2.57
N ALA A 37 13.63 6.85 -2.00
CA ALA A 37 14.98 6.31 -2.08
C ALA A 37 14.86 4.85 -2.49
N ASN A 38 15.75 4.39 -3.37
CA ASN A 38 15.82 3.01 -3.83
C ASN A 38 17.28 2.56 -3.95
N LYS A 39 17.51 1.25 -3.83
CA LYS A 39 18.85 0.66 -3.93
C LYS A 39 19.41 0.61 -5.35
N VAL A 40 18.60 1.00 -6.33
CA VAL A 40 18.98 1.08 -7.76
C VAL A 40 19.39 2.50 -8.19
N ASN A 41 19.52 3.44 -7.25
CA ASN A 41 20.04 4.80 -7.43
C ASN A 41 19.26 5.66 -8.46
N VAL A 42 17.96 5.43 -8.58
CA VAL A 42 17.05 6.26 -9.39
C VAL A 42 16.50 7.40 -8.53
N LYS A 43 16.32 8.58 -9.13
CA LYS A 43 15.67 9.74 -8.48
C LYS A 43 14.26 9.38 -7.97
N PRO A 44 13.71 10.11 -6.97
CA PRO A 44 12.34 9.93 -6.53
C PRO A 44 11.36 9.88 -7.71
N LEU A 45 10.47 8.90 -7.71
CA LEU A 45 9.61 8.60 -8.85
C LEU A 45 8.20 8.21 -8.39
N LYS A 46 7.21 8.74 -9.09
CA LYS A 46 5.80 8.34 -9.01
C LYS A 46 5.48 7.32 -10.12
N LEU A 47 4.90 6.19 -9.74
CA LEU A 47 4.42 5.13 -10.62
C LEU A 47 2.89 5.25 -10.70
N ALA A 48 2.40 5.81 -11.80
CA ALA A 48 0.96 5.97 -12.02
C ALA A 48 0.28 4.64 -12.33
N HIS A 49 -0.98 4.51 -11.93
CA HIS A 49 -1.84 3.39 -12.30
C HIS A 49 -1.94 3.26 -13.84
N GLY A 50 -1.67 2.08 -14.38
CA GLY A 50 -1.55 1.81 -15.82
C GLY A 50 -2.84 1.86 -16.64
N ARG A 51 -3.95 2.34 -16.07
CA ARG A 51 -5.32 2.48 -16.61
C ARG A 51 -5.63 1.48 -17.72
N ILE A 52 -5.80 0.21 -17.37
CA ILE A 52 -6.13 -0.84 -18.33
C ILE A 52 -7.66 -0.90 -18.49
N ALA A 53 -8.14 -0.79 -19.73
CA ALA A 53 -9.56 -0.84 -20.04
C ALA A 53 -10.17 -2.17 -19.56
N GLY A 54 -11.14 -2.08 -18.64
CA GLY A 54 -11.91 -3.23 -18.14
C GLY A 54 -11.25 -4.07 -17.05
N ARG A 55 -10.02 -3.72 -16.61
CA ARG A 55 -9.33 -4.39 -15.49
C ARG A 55 -8.48 -3.38 -14.72
N ALA A 56 -8.94 -2.99 -13.55
CA ALA A 56 -8.16 -2.14 -12.67
C ALA A 56 -8.10 -2.78 -11.28
N TYR A 57 -6.88 -3.06 -10.88
CA TYR A 57 -6.54 -3.82 -9.68
C TYR A 57 -5.69 -2.90 -8.82
N SER A 58 -6.35 -2.06 -8.03
CA SER A 58 -5.69 -1.08 -7.16
C SER A 58 -5.35 -1.73 -5.82
N ILE A 59 -6.35 -1.95 -4.97
CA ILE A 59 -6.13 -2.42 -3.60
C ILE A 59 -6.80 -3.78 -3.42
N TYR A 60 -6.04 -4.79 -3.00
CA TYR A 60 -6.57 -6.11 -2.74
C TYR A 60 -6.99 -6.26 -1.28
N THR A 61 -8.25 -6.61 -1.04
CA THR A 61 -8.85 -6.54 0.31
C THR A 61 -9.19 -7.90 0.90
N ARG A 62 -8.34 -8.92 0.74
CA ARG A 62 -8.53 -10.21 1.43
C ARG A 62 -8.24 -10.07 2.92
N TYR A 63 -8.89 -10.86 3.78
CA TYR A 63 -8.85 -10.66 5.23
C TYR A 63 -7.57 -11.21 5.90
N ASP A 64 -6.98 -12.25 5.34
CA ASP A 64 -5.76 -12.91 5.82
C ASP A 64 -4.49 -12.40 5.12
N TYR A 65 -4.61 -11.32 4.34
CA TYR A 65 -3.51 -10.63 3.67
C TYR A 65 -3.26 -9.28 4.35
N GLY A 66 -2.00 -8.85 4.37
CA GLY A 66 -1.64 -7.47 4.69
C GLY A 66 -1.94 -6.51 3.53
N PRO A 67 -1.47 -5.25 3.61
CA PRO A 67 -1.64 -4.27 2.55
C PRO A 67 -1.07 -4.78 1.21
N THR A 68 -1.90 -4.78 0.17
CA THR A 68 -1.55 -5.26 -1.16
C THR A 68 -2.06 -4.29 -2.21
N PHE A 69 -1.16 -3.87 -3.10
CA PHE A 69 -1.42 -2.92 -4.16
C PHE A 69 -1.02 -3.50 -5.52
N GLY A 70 -1.83 -3.21 -6.54
CA GLY A 70 -1.62 -3.66 -7.89
C GLY A 70 -2.10 -5.09 -8.16
N GLY A 71 -2.47 -5.36 -9.40
CA GLY A 71 -2.68 -6.73 -9.89
C GLY A 71 -1.39 -7.52 -9.76
N GLY A 72 -1.48 -8.84 -9.60
CA GLY A 72 -0.27 -9.66 -9.40
C GLY A 72 0.53 -9.34 -8.12
N HIS A 73 0.06 -8.39 -7.29
CA HIS A 73 0.72 -7.89 -6.10
C HIS A 73 2.00 -7.10 -6.37
N ASP A 74 1.91 -6.09 -7.25
CA ASP A 74 3.00 -5.14 -7.55
C ASP A 74 3.73 -4.65 -6.28
N LEU A 75 2.99 -4.42 -5.18
CA LEU A 75 3.52 -4.26 -3.83
C LEU A 75 2.67 -5.03 -2.82
N TYR A 76 3.29 -5.97 -2.11
CA TYR A 76 2.68 -6.72 -1.02
C TYR A 76 3.47 -6.61 0.28
N ILE A 77 2.79 -6.15 1.32
CA ILE A 77 3.26 -6.23 2.70
C ILE A 77 2.54 -7.40 3.37
N SER A 78 3.30 -8.41 3.79
CA SER A 78 2.73 -9.61 4.39
C SER A 78 2.03 -9.33 5.71
N ASN A 79 1.06 -10.17 6.06
CA ASN A 79 0.57 -10.24 7.43
C ASN A 79 1.74 -10.60 8.36
N HIS A 80 1.81 -9.95 9.53
CA HIS A 80 2.92 -10.12 10.47
C HIS A 80 4.30 -9.85 9.83
N ALA A 81 4.40 -8.85 8.94
CA ALA A 81 5.62 -8.56 8.16
C ALA A 81 6.87 -8.28 9.00
N ASN A 82 6.72 -7.95 10.29
CA ASN A 82 7.83 -7.80 11.22
C ASN A 82 8.43 -9.13 11.70
N SER A 83 7.75 -10.26 11.49
CA SER A 83 8.17 -11.59 11.93
C SER A 83 8.36 -12.59 10.79
N ASN A 84 8.29 -12.15 9.53
CA ASN A 84 8.53 -12.99 8.36
C ASN A 84 9.04 -12.19 7.16
N SER A 85 9.53 -12.91 6.14
CA SER A 85 10.10 -12.33 4.91
C SER A 85 9.24 -12.58 3.67
N HIS A 86 7.92 -12.64 3.80
CA HIS A 86 6.99 -12.91 2.69
C HIS A 86 6.50 -11.66 1.96
N SER A 87 6.84 -10.46 2.45
CA SER A 87 6.57 -9.21 1.72
C SER A 87 7.36 -9.21 0.43
N HIS A 88 6.77 -8.74 -0.67
CA HIS A 88 7.44 -8.69 -1.96
C HIS A 88 6.97 -7.54 -2.85
N THR A 89 7.74 -7.29 -3.89
CA THR A 89 7.37 -6.40 -5.00
C THR A 89 7.60 -7.10 -6.33
N ASP A 90 6.68 -6.90 -7.26
CA ASP A 90 6.78 -7.39 -8.64
C ASP A 90 6.01 -6.48 -9.59
N LEU A 91 6.62 -5.32 -9.91
CA LEU A 91 6.00 -4.32 -10.78
C LEU A 91 5.70 -4.84 -12.19
N GLY A 92 4.78 -4.18 -12.88
CA GLY A 92 4.49 -4.44 -14.30
C GLY A 92 3.07 -4.89 -14.58
N HIS A 93 2.27 -5.12 -13.55
CA HIS A 93 0.85 -5.44 -13.70
C HIS A 93 -0.03 -4.19 -13.75
N THR A 94 -0.22 -3.53 -12.61
CA THR A 94 -0.99 -2.28 -12.49
C THR A 94 -0.04 -1.08 -12.59
N TYR A 95 1.08 -1.12 -11.87
CA TYR A 95 2.10 -0.06 -11.90
C TYR A 95 3.30 -0.53 -12.71
N LYS A 96 3.64 0.22 -13.76
CA LYS A 96 4.74 -0.15 -14.65
C LYS A 96 6.09 0.04 -13.96
N ALA A 97 6.98 -0.93 -14.13
CA ALA A 97 8.38 -0.76 -13.79
C ALA A 97 9.01 0.37 -14.64
N PRO A 98 9.90 1.19 -14.08
CA PRO A 98 10.59 2.22 -14.86
C PRO A 98 11.45 1.60 -15.98
N PRO A 99 11.63 2.28 -17.12
CA PRO A 99 12.43 1.76 -18.22
C PRO A 99 13.85 1.37 -17.78
N GLY A 100 14.29 0.17 -18.18
CA GLY A 100 15.62 -0.35 -17.85
C GLY A 100 15.79 -0.82 -16.40
N GLN A 101 14.72 -0.81 -15.59
CA GLN A 101 14.76 -1.31 -14.22
C GLN A 101 14.13 -2.70 -14.13
N GLN A 102 14.68 -3.52 -13.22
CA GLN A 102 14.10 -4.81 -12.88
C GLN A 102 12.90 -4.60 -11.97
N ALA A 103 11.72 -5.03 -12.44
CA ALA A 103 10.43 -4.83 -11.79
C ALA A 103 10.40 -5.26 -10.32
N ASN A 104 10.94 -6.44 -10.03
CA ASN A 104 10.87 -7.08 -8.74
C ASN A 104 11.91 -6.57 -7.73
N ILE A 105 12.85 -5.70 -8.11
CA ILE A 105 13.81 -5.12 -7.15
C ILE A 105 13.73 -3.60 -7.08
N PHE A 106 12.95 -2.95 -7.95
CA PHE A 106 12.95 -1.49 -8.05
C PHE A 106 12.54 -0.80 -6.73
N LEU A 107 11.46 -1.26 -6.08
CA LEU A 107 10.94 -0.60 -4.87
C LEU A 107 11.77 -0.91 -3.61
N ALA A 108 12.18 -2.16 -3.40
CA ALA A 108 12.80 -2.62 -2.15
C ALA A 108 14.30 -2.98 -2.27
N GLY A 109 14.83 -3.04 -3.50
CA GLY A 109 16.17 -3.54 -3.81
C GLY A 109 16.31 -5.06 -3.85
N THR A 110 15.27 -5.79 -3.45
CA THR A 110 15.15 -7.26 -3.48
C THR A 110 13.70 -7.64 -3.78
N HIS A 111 13.48 -8.83 -4.32
CA HIS A 111 12.11 -9.33 -4.57
C HIS A 111 11.33 -9.56 -3.29
N TYR A 112 11.90 -10.30 -2.34
CA TYR A 112 11.36 -10.46 -1.00
C TYR A 112 12.08 -9.54 -0.02
N PHE A 113 11.36 -9.00 0.97
CA PHE A 113 11.93 -8.12 1.97
C PHE A 113 11.20 -8.20 3.31
N VAL A 114 11.83 -7.65 4.34
CA VAL A 114 11.24 -7.44 5.68
C VAL A 114 11.13 -5.93 5.87
N PRO A 115 9.92 -5.35 5.93
CA PRO A 115 9.76 -3.94 6.25
C PRO A 115 10.30 -3.67 7.67
N SER A 116 11.13 -2.63 7.81
CA SER A 116 11.55 -2.17 9.14
C SER A 116 10.44 -1.42 9.86
N GLU A 117 9.60 -0.72 9.09
CA GLU A 117 8.50 0.11 9.59
C GLU A 117 7.41 0.22 8.51
N VAL A 118 6.17 0.39 8.93
CA VAL A 118 5.02 0.70 8.05
C VAL A 118 4.17 1.76 8.76
N GLU A 119 4.04 2.92 8.13
CA GLU A 119 3.24 4.03 8.64
C GLU A 119 2.03 4.27 7.73
N THR A 120 0.93 4.77 8.30
CA THR A 120 -0.26 5.17 7.53
C THR A 120 -0.63 6.59 7.90
N PHE A 121 -0.76 7.45 6.88
CA PHE A 121 -1.11 8.85 7.04
C PHE A 121 -2.48 9.12 6.40
N TYR A 122 -3.22 10.06 6.99
CA TYR A 122 -4.48 10.54 6.44
C TYR A 122 -4.51 12.07 6.48
N LEU A 123 -5.16 12.66 5.48
CA LEU A 123 -5.32 14.11 5.40
C LEU A 123 -6.54 14.54 6.24
N VAL A 124 -6.31 15.39 7.23
CA VAL A 124 -7.39 16.08 7.96
C VAL A 124 -7.55 17.48 7.38
N THR A 125 -8.68 17.72 6.72
CA THR A 125 -9.03 19.08 6.28
C THR A 125 -9.77 19.79 7.41
N LYS A 126 -9.22 20.93 7.85
CA LYS A 126 -9.95 21.83 8.75
C LYS A 126 -11.01 22.56 7.93
N LYS A 127 -12.25 22.53 8.39
CA LYS A 127 -13.35 23.34 7.86
C LYS A 127 -13.23 24.77 8.38
#